data_AF-A0A818Q669-F1
#
_entry.id   AF-A0A818Q669-F1
#
_cell.length_a   1.000
_cell.length_b   1.000
_cell.length_c   1.000
_cell.angle_alpha   90.00
_cell.angle_beta   90.00
_cell.angle_gamma   90.00
#
_symmetry.space_group_name_H-M   'P 1'
#
loop_
_entity.id
_entity.type
_entity.pdbx_description
1 polymer ?
#
loop_
_entity_poly.entity_id
_entity_poly.type
_entity_poly.pdbx_seq_one_letter_code
_entity_poly.pdbx_strand_id
1 'polypeptide(L)'
;MCNREQKERQQVINANIVILQLKANLLSIFRCCQFNKDHLTKLQALECDEPSVTLHVFSGTSNPVWKINIRQLTKIKQLAYESLYQHNNVTLLSKPTTRIMGYQGFTISCSSDKPVFVHGLSPVEHLLLLGGRHYLSASVIRHVRDHVGEVMSDITHIESNNADCNHVPIVGPDTVPKYDPKSDDEGCFITRQTENNCYAYGTDIVTNTYPQPGRGSGKIWSSNTCVDMGNASVRDGLVYNGTKLPKTPPENGHFAALLIWPDTNFHWIRMDANGYWSHKPGGTPVRNKDNRGLPIVDPSKSDFSPWTQFCSYFIAQPSKLRIK
;
A
#
# COMPACT_ATOMS: atom_id res chain seq x y z
N MET A 1 40.90 -11.80 -47.52
CA MET A 1 40.80 -11.98 -46.06
C MET A 1 40.37 -10.71 -45.30
N CYS A 2 40.68 -9.49 -45.76
CA CYS A 2 40.34 -8.23 -45.07
C CYS A 2 38.83 -7.90 -44.93
N ASN A 3 37.97 -8.32 -45.87
CA ASN A 3 36.52 -8.00 -45.85
C ASN A 3 35.69 -8.81 -44.83
N ARG A 4 36.19 -9.96 -44.35
CA ARG A 4 35.46 -10.81 -43.40
C ARG A 4 35.65 -10.30 -41.97
N GLU A 5 36.88 -9.92 -41.62
CA GLU A 5 37.20 -9.31 -40.33
C GLU A 5 36.56 -7.92 -40.14
N GLN A 6 36.42 -7.11 -41.20
CA GLN A 6 35.68 -5.84 -41.11
C GLN A 6 34.18 -6.05 -40.91
N LYS A 7 33.57 -7.06 -41.54
CA LYS A 7 32.15 -7.41 -41.32
C LYS A 7 31.90 -7.94 -39.91
N GLU A 8 32.80 -8.77 -39.39
CA GLU A 8 32.72 -9.29 -38.02
C GLU A 8 32.94 -8.18 -36.98
N ARG A 9 33.88 -7.26 -37.21
CA ARG A 9 34.05 -6.07 -36.35
C ARG A 9 32.85 -5.13 -36.39
N GLN A 10 32.23 -4.92 -37.56
CA GLN A 10 31.02 -4.09 -37.66
C GLN A 10 29.80 -4.78 -37.02
N GLN A 11 29.69 -6.11 -37.09
CA GLN A 11 28.67 -6.86 -36.37
C GLN A 11 28.87 -6.81 -34.86
N VAL A 12 30.10 -6.87 -34.36
CA VAL A 12 30.40 -6.74 -32.91
C VAL A 12 30.16 -5.30 -32.43
N ILE A 13 30.49 -4.28 -33.24
CA ILE A 13 30.21 -2.87 -32.93
C ILE A 13 28.69 -2.63 -32.93
N ASN A 14 27.96 -3.14 -33.92
CA ASN A 14 26.49 -3.03 -33.96
C ASN A 14 25.83 -3.82 -32.82
N ALA A 15 26.36 -4.98 -32.44
CA ALA A 15 25.89 -5.74 -31.27
C ALA A 15 26.17 -4.99 -29.96
N ASN A 16 27.32 -4.32 -29.83
CA ASN A 16 27.65 -3.49 -28.67
C ASN A 16 26.83 -2.19 -28.62
N ILE A 17 26.49 -1.58 -29.77
CA ILE A 17 25.59 -0.43 -29.85
C ILE A 17 24.15 -0.84 -29.50
N VAL A 18 23.71 -2.03 -29.94
CA VAL A 18 22.40 -2.60 -29.55
C VAL A 18 22.40 -2.98 -28.07
N ILE A 19 23.51 -3.49 -27.50
CA ILE A 19 23.63 -3.75 -26.05
C ILE A 19 23.69 -2.43 -25.25
N LEU A 20 24.28 -1.36 -25.79
CA LEU A 20 24.28 -0.03 -25.17
C LEU A 20 22.93 0.68 -25.29
N GLN A 21 22.19 0.50 -26.38
CA GLN A 21 20.81 0.99 -26.55
C GLN A 21 19.79 0.14 -25.76
N LEU A 22 20.04 -1.15 -25.57
CA LEU A 22 19.29 -2.00 -24.65
C LEU A 22 19.63 -1.67 -23.19
N LYS A 23 20.87 -1.27 -22.86
CA LYS A 23 21.21 -0.73 -21.53
C LYS A 23 20.65 0.68 -21.29
N ALA A 24 20.46 1.48 -22.34
CA ALA A 24 19.79 2.78 -22.25
C ALA A 24 18.25 2.67 -22.11
N ASN A 25 17.66 1.55 -22.55
CA ASN A 25 16.25 1.21 -22.32
C ASN A 25 16.02 0.23 -21.14
N LEU A 26 17.06 -0.13 -20.39
CA LEU A 26 16.95 -0.85 -19.10
C LEU A 26 17.19 0.04 -17.87
N LEU A 27 17.44 1.33 -18.08
CA LEU A 27 17.49 2.34 -17.01
C LEU A 27 16.17 3.12 -16.86
N SER A 28 15.15 2.80 -17.65
CA SER A 28 13.82 3.43 -17.61
C SER A 28 12.75 2.58 -16.92
N ILE A 29 13.09 1.42 -16.32
CA ILE A 29 12.10 0.50 -15.72
C ILE A 29 12.35 0.19 -14.22
N PHE A 30 13.46 0.63 -13.62
CA PHE A 30 13.71 0.44 -12.19
C PHE A 30 13.60 1.75 -11.40
N ARG A 31 12.40 2.24 -11.08
CA ARG A 31 12.23 3.43 -10.19
C ARG A 31 10.82 3.82 -9.74
N CYS A 32 9.80 2.97 -9.88
CA CYS A 32 8.42 3.45 -9.76
C CYS A 32 8.02 3.96 -8.35
N CYS A 33 8.85 3.75 -7.32
CA CYS A 33 8.61 4.30 -5.97
C CYS A 33 9.83 4.94 -5.30
N GLN A 34 11.00 5.01 -5.95
CA GLN A 34 12.15 5.73 -5.36
C GLN A 34 12.12 7.22 -5.71
N PHE A 35 12.39 8.07 -4.74
CA PHE A 35 12.56 9.50 -4.95
C PHE A 35 13.65 9.78 -5.99
N ASN A 36 13.38 10.70 -6.92
CA ASN A 36 14.21 10.95 -8.09
C ASN A 36 14.26 12.45 -8.42
N LYS A 37 14.92 12.82 -9.52
CA LYS A 37 15.09 14.23 -9.93
C LYS A 37 13.75 14.92 -10.24
N ASP A 38 12.78 14.21 -10.81
CA ASP A 38 11.46 14.77 -11.10
C ASP A 38 10.68 15.07 -9.81
N HIS A 39 10.76 14.15 -8.83
CA HIS A 39 10.20 14.37 -7.50
C HIS A 39 10.87 15.56 -6.81
N LEU A 40 12.18 15.72 -6.96
CA LEU A 40 12.91 16.88 -6.44
C LEU A 40 12.44 18.18 -7.09
N THR A 41 12.30 18.25 -8.42
CA THR A 41 11.79 19.45 -9.09
C THR A 41 10.40 19.83 -8.57
N LYS A 42 9.49 18.85 -8.43
CA LYS A 42 8.16 19.09 -7.85
C LYS A 42 8.24 19.56 -6.40
N LEU A 43 9.12 18.95 -5.59
CA LEU A 43 9.35 19.36 -4.21
C LEU A 43 9.86 20.80 -4.13
N GLN A 44 10.80 21.20 -4.99
CA GLN A 44 11.33 22.56 -5.03
C GLN A 44 10.26 23.59 -5.42
N ALA A 45 9.32 23.20 -6.28
CA ALA A 45 8.22 24.05 -6.74
C ALA A 45 7.09 24.26 -5.72
N LEU A 46 7.03 23.51 -4.63
CA LEU A 46 5.98 23.69 -3.61
C LEU A 46 6.12 25.06 -2.91
N GLU A 47 5.12 25.92 -3.02
CA GLU A 47 5.10 27.25 -2.41
C GLU A 47 3.89 27.39 -1.49
N CYS A 48 4.04 26.99 -0.22
CA CYS A 48 3.01 27.22 0.78
C CYS A 48 3.59 27.33 2.20
N ASP A 49 2.91 28.09 3.06
CA ASP A 49 3.35 28.37 4.43
C ASP A 49 3.15 27.18 5.37
N GLU A 50 2.06 26.43 5.16
CA GLU A 50 1.65 25.31 6.01
C GLU A 50 1.34 24.02 5.20
N PRO A 51 2.37 23.39 4.59
CA PRO A 51 2.18 22.11 3.92
C PRO A 51 1.73 21.02 4.89
N SER A 52 0.91 20.10 4.39
CA SER A 52 0.59 18.85 5.08
C SER A 52 1.58 17.76 4.69
N VAL A 53 2.02 16.99 5.69
CA VAL A 53 2.75 15.74 5.52
C VAL A 53 1.84 14.59 5.90
N THR A 54 1.67 13.64 4.98
CA THR A 54 0.96 12.38 5.21
C THR A 54 1.98 11.25 5.30
N LEU A 55 1.92 10.45 6.36
CA LEU A 55 2.70 9.21 6.50
C LEU A 55 1.85 8.03 6.00
N HIS A 56 2.28 7.38 4.92
CA HIS A 56 1.61 6.19 4.41
C HIS A 56 2.08 4.96 5.19
N VAL A 57 1.23 4.47 6.11
CA VAL A 57 1.60 3.40 7.03
C VAL A 57 0.45 2.47 7.44
N PHE A 58 -0.80 2.94 7.36
CA PHE A 58 -1.97 2.21 7.83
C PHE A 58 -2.76 1.53 6.71
N SER A 59 -3.49 0.48 7.10
CA SER A 59 -4.33 -0.29 6.20
C SER A 59 -5.82 -0.16 6.51
N GLY A 60 -6.20 -0.13 7.78
CA GLY A 60 -7.60 -0.13 8.21
C GLY A 60 -8.15 1.28 8.43
N THR A 61 -7.33 2.20 8.91
CA THR A 61 -7.73 3.60 9.19
C THR A 61 -6.97 4.57 8.29
N SER A 62 -7.44 5.81 8.22
CA SER A 62 -6.74 6.89 7.52
C SER A 62 -5.31 7.07 8.06
N ASN A 63 -4.39 7.37 7.14
CA ASN A 63 -2.99 7.63 7.45
C ASN A 63 -2.80 8.88 8.33
N PRO A 64 -1.79 8.91 9.22
CA PRO A 64 -1.47 10.10 10.01
C PRO A 64 -1.08 11.29 9.13
N VAL A 65 -1.56 12.47 9.49
CA VAL A 65 -1.27 13.74 8.80
C VAL A 65 -0.89 14.80 9.83
N TRP A 66 0.13 15.60 9.54
CA TRP A 66 0.47 16.79 10.33
C TRP A 66 0.89 17.94 9.43
N LYS A 67 0.86 19.16 9.98
CA LYS A 67 1.36 20.36 9.32
C LYS A 67 2.83 20.59 9.67
N ILE A 68 3.58 21.11 8.70
CA ILE A 68 4.93 21.65 8.90
C ILE A 68 4.92 23.12 8.49
N ASN A 69 5.88 23.91 8.97
CA ASN A 69 6.03 25.31 8.57
C ASN A 69 7.04 25.50 7.42
N ILE A 70 7.07 26.70 6.85
CA ILE A 70 7.98 27.06 5.76
C ILE A 70 9.45 26.77 6.06
N ARG A 71 9.94 26.99 7.30
CA ARG A 71 11.33 26.70 7.67
C ARG A 71 11.64 25.20 7.59
N GLN A 72 10.71 24.36 8.03
CA GLN A 72 10.82 22.91 7.91
C GLN A 72 10.80 22.47 6.44
N LEU A 73 9.90 23.04 5.62
CA LEU A 73 9.85 22.76 4.18
C LEU A 73 11.18 23.15 3.50
N THR A 74 11.72 24.34 3.76
CA THR A 74 13.03 24.77 3.22
C THR A 74 14.14 23.79 3.59
N LYS A 75 14.17 23.32 4.85
CA LYS A 75 15.15 22.31 5.29
C LYS A 75 15.00 20.98 4.56
N ILE A 76 13.76 20.54 4.32
CA ILE A 76 13.46 19.33 3.55
C ILE A 76 13.92 19.48 2.10
N LYS A 77 13.60 20.60 1.44
CA LYS A 77 14.03 20.93 0.07
C LYS A 77 15.56 20.90 -0.05
N GLN A 78 16.26 21.56 0.88
CA GLN A 78 17.72 21.61 0.90
C GLN A 78 18.32 20.21 1.07
N LEU A 79 17.86 19.46 2.07
CA LEU A 79 18.35 18.10 2.33
C LEU A 79 18.09 17.16 1.14
N ALA A 80 16.95 17.29 0.47
CA ALA A 80 16.63 16.50 -0.71
C ALA A 80 17.57 16.82 -1.90
N TYR A 81 17.88 18.10 -2.10
CA TYR A 81 18.82 18.56 -3.13
C TYR A 81 20.24 18.04 -2.86
N GLU A 82 20.76 18.25 -1.65
CA GLU A 82 22.07 17.76 -1.22
C GLU A 82 22.17 16.24 -1.38
N SER A 83 21.14 15.53 -0.93
CA SER A 83 21.08 14.06 -1.02
C SER A 83 21.17 13.57 -2.46
N LEU A 84 20.53 14.24 -3.43
CA LEU A 84 20.50 13.78 -4.83
C LEU A 84 21.65 14.28 -5.71
N TYR A 85 22.19 15.48 -5.46
CA TYR A 85 23.15 16.12 -6.36
C TYR A 85 24.58 16.19 -5.80
N GLN A 86 24.78 16.22 -4.48
CA GLN A 86 26.12 16.36 -3.90
C GLN A 86 26.78 15.00 -3.61
N HIS A 87 26.00 13.92 -3.50
CA HIS A 87 26.53 12.57 -3.35
C HIS A 87 26.66 11.87 -4.72
N ASN A 88 27.83 11.99 -5.35
CA ASN A 88 28.21 11.37 -6.63
C ASN A 88 28.25 9.81 -6.65
N ASN A 89 27.82 9.13 -5.59
CA ASN A 89 27.79 7.67 -5.53
C ASN A 89 26.36 7.18 -5.31
N VAL A 90 25.88 6.46 -6.33
CA VAL A 90 24.58 5.81 -6.51
C VAL A 90 24.42 4.64 -5.53
N THR A 91 24.54 4.93 -4.24
CA THR A 91 24.25 4.03 -3.13
C THR A 91 23.53 4.82 -2.03
N LEU A 92 22.58 5.67 -2.43
CA LEU A 92 21.57 6.22 -1.52
C LEU A 92 20.63 5.09 -1.10
N LEU A 93 21.15 4.24 -0.21
CA LEU A 93 20.53 3.50 0.90
C LEU A 93 19.20 2.80 0.64
N SER A 94 18.79 2.62 -0.62
CA SER A 94 17.59 1.90 -0.97
C SER A 94 17.82 0.42 -0.71
N LYS A 95 17.22 -0.12 0.35
CA LYS A 95 17.24 -1.56 0.64
C LYS A 95 16.10 -2.20 -0.16
N PRO A 96 16.38 -3.11 -1.12
CA PRO A 96 15.31 -3.82 -1.80
C PRO A 96 14.42 -4.53 -0.77
N THR A 97 13.11 -4.40 -0.91
CA THR A 97 12.14 -5.04 -0.03
C THR A 97 11.02 -5.70 -0.83
N THR A 98 10.48 -6.79 -0.31
CA THR A 98 9.24 -7.41 -0.79
C THR A 98 8.03 -6.97 0.04
N ARG A 99 8.25 -6.10 1.03
CA ARG A 99 7.20 -5.52 1.88
C ARG A 99 6.22 -4.73 1.04
N ILE A 100 4.95 -5.02 1.24
CA ILE A 100 3.81 -4.38 0.57
C ILE A 100 2.89 -3.65 1.57
N MET A 101 3.08 -3.90 2.87
CA MET A 101 2.28 -3.35 3.95
C MET A 101 3.13 -2.62 5.00
N GLY A 102 2.46 -1.72 5.74
CA GLY A 102 3.12 -0.92 6.76
C GLY A 102 3.69 0.34 6.12
N TYR A 103 4.93 0.71 6.46
CA TYR A 103 5.56 1.91 5.94
C TYR A 103 5.69 1.87 4.42
N GLN A 104 5.15 2.89 3.76
CA GLN A 104 5.12 3.03 2.30
C GLN A 104 5.66 4.39 1.84
N GLY A 105 6.18 5.23 2.74
CA GLY A 105 6.70 6.56 2.41
C GLY A 105 5.83 7.70 2.94
N PHE A 106 6.13 8.90 2.44
CA PHE A 106 5.47 10.14 2.84
C PHE A 106 4.93 10.87 1.62
N THR A 107 3.92 11.69 1.82
CA THR A 107 3.49 12.70 0.85
C THR A 107 3.56 14.08 1.49
N ILE A 108 4.08 15.06 0.75
CA ILE A 108 4.02 16.47 1.10
C ILE A 108 3.03 17.14 0.15
N SER A 109 2.08 17.90 0.67
CA SER A 109 1.04 18.57 -0.13
C SER A 109 0.84 20.02 0.30
N CYS A 110 0.72 20.89 -0.70
CA CYS A 110 0.17 22.23 -0.58
C CYS A 110 -1.26 22.21 -1.17
N SER A 111 -2.17 23.04 -0.67
CA SER A 111 -3.61 22.98 -1.01
C SER A 111 -3.92 23.15 -2.51
N SER A 112 -3.03 23.78 -3.28
CA SER A 112 -3.17 24.03 -4.72
C SER A 112 -2.38 23.07 -5.62
N ASP A 113 -1.46 22.29 -5.04
CA ASP A 113 -0.44 21.60 -5.83
C ASP A 113 -0.62 20.09 -5.81
N LYS A 114 -0.10 19.44 -6.87
CA LYS A 114 -0.03 17.97 -6.88
C LYS A 114 0.86 17.50 -5.71
N PRO A 115 0.41 16.49 -4.94
CA PRO A 115 1.21 15.94 -3.85
C PRO A 115 2.57 15.42 -4.35
N VAL A 116 3.61 15.66 -3.54
CA VAL A 116 4.95 15.13 -3.78
C VAL A 116 5.18 13.92 -2.90
N PHE A 117 5.37 12.76 -3.53
CA PHE A 117 5.67 11.51 -2.84
C PHE A 117 7.18 11.38 -2.56
N VAL A 118 7.52 11.00 -1.34
CA VAL A 118 8.88 10.84 -0.82
C VAL A 118 9.02 9.44 -0.27
N HIS A 119 9.85 8.63 -0.92
CA HIS A 119 10.17 7.28 -0.50
C HIS A 119 11.54 6.85 -1.03
N GLY A 120 12.30 6.06 -0.26
CA GLY A 120 13.63 5.62 -0.66
C GLY A 120 14.68 6.73 -0.70
N LEU A 121 14.48 7.79 0.09
CA LEU A 121 15.44 8.89 0.31
C LEU A 121 15.61 9.08 1.82
N SER A 122 16.37 8.17 2.43
CA SER A 122 16.42 7.98 3.88
C SER A 122 16.67 9.26 4.70
N PRO A 123 17.58 10.18 4.32
CA PRO A 123 17.78 11.41 5.08
C PRO A 123 16.52 12.27 5.18
N VAL A 124 15.75 12.38 4.09
CA VAL A 124 14.52 13.16 4.05
C VAL A 124 13.39 12.43 4.77
N GLU A 125 13.25 11.12 4.59
CA GLU A 125 12.26 10.30 5.30
C GLU A 125 12.45 10.37 6.83
N HIS A 126 13.70 10.32 7.31
CA HIS A 126 14.01 10.52 8.73
C HIS A 126 13.64 11.92 9.23
N LEU A 127 13.93 12.97 8.45
CA LEU A 127 13.55 14.34 8.82
C LEU A 127 12.03 14.50 8.91
N LEU A 128 11.29 13.91 7.97
CA LEU A 128 9.83 13.90 7.97
C LEU A 128 9.28 13.17 9.20
N LEU A 129 9.80 11.97 9.51
CA LEU A 129 9.42 11.22 10.72
C LEU A 129 9.66 12.02 12.00
N LEU A 130 10.81 12.70 12.10
CA LEU A 130 11.13 13.55 13.26
C LEU A 130 10.18 14.73 13.42
N GLY A 131 9.68 15.29 12.31
CA GLY A 131 8.66 16.34 12.31
C GLY A 131 7.29 15.85 12.78
N GLY A 132 6.96 14.59 12.48
CA GLY A 132 5.69 13.97 12.88
C GLY A 132 5.67 13.32 14.26
N ARG A 133 6.80 13.22 14.97
CA ARG A 133 6.95 12.38 16.18
C ARG A 133 5.92 12.61 17.30
N HIS A 134 5.35 13.82 17.41
CA HIS A 134 4.35 14.15 18.43
C HIS A 134 2.93 13.72 18.06
N TYR A 135 2.70 13.36 16.79
CA TYR A 135 1.43 12.90 16.24
C TYR A 135 1.38 11.37 16.11
N LEU A 136 2.46 10.67 16.42
CA LEU A 136 2.64 9.25 16.14
C LEU A 136 2.87 8.47 17.44
N SER A 137 2.32 7.25 17.51
CA SER A 137 2.62 6.35 18.62
C SER A 137 4.07 5.86 18.54
N ALA A 138 4.63 5.45 19.68
CA ALA A 138 5.97 4.87 19.73
C ALA A 138 6.11 3.60 18.85
N SER A 139 5.01 2.84 18.71
CA SER A 139 4.92 1.67 17.84
C SER A 139 5.11 2.05 16.37
N VAL A 140 4.39 3.08 15.91
CA VAL A 140 4.50 3.59 14.53
C VAL A 140 5.89 4.17 14.27
N ILE A 141 6.44 4.97 15.19
CA ILE A 141 7.77 5.58 15.03
C ILE A 141 8.85 4.50 14.87
N ARG A 142 8.79 3.45 15.69
CA ARG A 142 9.73 2.32 15.63
C ARG A 142 9.61 1.60 14.28
N HIS A 143 8.40 1.23 13.91
CA HIS A 143 8.12 0.55 12.64
C HIS A 143 8.65 1.34 11.44
N VAL A 144 8.33 2.64 11.36
CA VAL A 144 8.81 3.48 10.25
C VAL A 144 10.32 3.56 10.25
N ARG A 145 10.95 3.79 11.41
CA ARG A 145 12.42 3.89 11.52
C ARG A 145 13.13 2.64 11.00
N ASP A 146 12.59 1.45 11.28
CA ASP A 146 13.18 0.18 10.87
C ASP A 146 13.12 -0.04 9.34
N HIS A 147 12.19 0.64 8.65
CA HIS A 147 11.93 0.48 7.22
C HIS A 147 12.21 1.72 6.35
N VAL A 148 12.72 2.82 6.93
CA VAL A 148 13.16 3.99 6.14
C VAL A 148 14.25 3.56 5.15
N GLY A 149 14.12 4.03 3.91
CA GLY A 149 15.02 3.64 2.82
C GLY A 149 14.72 2.28 2.21
N GLU A 150 13.75 1.50 2.68
CA GLU A 150 13.32 0.33 1.90
C GLU A 150 12.66 0.79 0.60
N VAL A 151 12.88 0.07 -0.50
CA VAL A 151 12.26 0.34 -1.80
C VAL A 151 11.83 -0.98 -2.43
N MET A 152 10.57 -1.04 -2.86
CA MET A 152 10.08 -2.20 -3.60
C MET A 152 10.73 -2.32 -4.98
N SER A 153 11.18 -3.52 -5.34
CA SER A 153 11.78 -3.79 -6.66
C SER A 153 10.75 -3.86 -7.79
N ASP A 154 9.52 -4.30 -7.49
CA ASP A 154 8.52 -4.63 -8.50
C ASP A 154 7.14 -4.07 -8.13
N ILE A 155 6.74 -2.99 -8.80
CA ILE A 155 5.39 -2.46 -8.74
C ILE A 155 4.82 -2.50 -10.14
N THR A 156 3.98 -3.50 -10.40
CA THR A 156 3.07 -3.47 -11.53
C THR A 156 1.95 -2.48 -11.20
N HIS A 157 1.96 -1.31 -11.84
CA HIS A 157 0.78 -0.47 -11.87
C HIS A 157 -0.31 -1.19 -12.66
N ILE A 158 -1.46 -1.38 -12.02
CA ILE A 158 -2.66 -1.86 -12.69
C ILE A 158 -3.52 -0.63 -12.91
N GLU A 159 -3.66 -0.23 -14.18
CA GLU A 159 -4.52 0.89 -14.57
C GLU A 159 -6.00 0.46 -14.52
N SER A 160 -6.86 1.38 -14.09
CA SER A 160 -8.32 1.20 -14.08
C SER A 160 -8.90 1.38 -15.49
N ASN A 161 -9.98 0.64 -15.78
CA ASN A 161 -10.74 0.73 -17.03
C ASN A 161 -11.88 1.78 -17.01
N ASN A 162 -11.77 2.89 -16.27
CA ASN A 162 -12.83 3.91 -16.14
C ASN A 162 -14.19 3.35 -15.67
N ALA A 163 -14.20 2.57 -14.58
CA ALA A 163 -15.44 2.05 -14.01
C ALA A 163 -16.34 3.15 -13.42
N ASP A 164 -17.67 3.01 -13.54
CA ASP A 164 -18.63 3.89 -12.86
C ASP A 164 -18.82 3.43 -11.40
N CYS A 165 -18.17 4.13 -10.48
CA CYS A 165 -18.19 3.80 -9.07
C CYS A 165 -19.01 4.79 -8.25
N ASN A 166 -19.97 5.50 -8.86
CA ASN A 166 -20.76 6.52 -8.18
C ASN A 166 -22.02 5.95 -7.50
N HIS A 167 -22.46 4.75 -7.90
CA HIS A 167 -23.54 4.04 -7.23
C HIS A 167 -22.97 3.15 -6.12
N VAL A 168 -23.00 3.64 -4.88
CA VAL A 168 -22.53 2.89 -3.70
C VAL A 168 -23.65 2.66 -2.67
N PRO A 169 -23.63 1.56 -1.90
CA PRO A 169 -22.60 0.52 -1.94
C PRO A 169 -22.73 -0.40 -3.17
N ILE A 170 -21.59 -0.75 -3.78
CA ILE A 170 -21.53 -1.90 -4.70
C ILE A 170 -21.29 -3.11 -3.81
N VAL A 171 -22.21 -4.06 -3.86
CA VAL A 171 -22.20 -5.26 -3.03
C VAL A 171 -21.79 -6.43 -3.89
N GLY A 172 -20.66 -7.06 -3.57
CA GLY A 172 -20.18 -8.25 -4.24
C GLY A 172 -21.11 -9.46 -4.06
N PRO A 173 -20.85 -10.56 -4.78
CA PRO A 173 -21.73 -11.74 -4.75
C PRO A 173 -21.63 -12.50 -3.41
N ASP A 174 -22.69 -13.22 -3.05
CA ASP A 174 -22.68 -14.20 -1.95
C ASP A 174 -21.97 -15.52 -2.35
N THR A 175 -21.13 -15.51 -3.38
CA THR A 175 -20.27 -16.63 -3.76
C THR A 175 -18.82 -16.23 -3.51
N VAL A 176 -17.94 -17.20 -3.22
CA VAL A 176 -16.52 -16.91 -3.02
C VAL A 176 -15.93 -16.14 -4.23
N PRO A 177 -15.42 -14.92 -4.04
CA PRO A 177 -14.90 -14.11 -5.14
C PRO A 177 -13.65 -14.73 -5.77
N LYS A 178 -13.44 -14.45 -7.06
CA LYS A 178 -12.16 -14.79 -7.73
C LYS A 178 -11.16 -13.66 -7.48
N TYR A 179 -9.88 -14.00 -7.38
CA TYR A 179 -8.83 -12.98 -7.41
C TYR A 179 -8.70 -12.39 -8.82
N ASP A 180 -9.39 -11.28 -9.07
CA ASP A 180 -9.24 -10.48 -10.29
C ASP A 180 -9.30 -8.97 -9.97
N PRO A 181 -8.20 -8.38 -9.47
CA PRO A 181 -8.18 -6.98 -9.06
C PRO A 181 -8.68 -5.99 -10.10
N LYS A 182 -8.59 -6.32 -11.41
CA LYS A 182 -9.00 -5.43 -12.50
C LYS A 182 -10.51 -5.29 -12.62
N SER A 183 -11.26 -6.36 -12.33
CA SER A 183 -12.70 -6.43 -12.55
C SER A 183 -13.51 -6.61 -11.25
N ASP A 184 -12.84 -6.88 -10.13
CA ASP A 184 -13.45 -7.04 -8.80
C ASP A 184 -14.34 -5.85 -8.45
N ASP A 185 -15.61 -6.12 -8.11
CA ASP A 185 -16.67 -5.13 -7.95
C ASP A 185 -16.67 -4.05 -9.04
N GLU A 186 -16.77 -4.51 -10.29
CA GLU A 186 -16.76 -3.69 -11.50
C GLU A 186 -15.46 -2.88 -11.71
N GLY A 187 -14.39 -3.24 -11.00
CA GLY A 187 -13.10 -2.53 -11.01
C GLY A 187 -13.05 -1.35 -10.04
N CYS A 188 -14.04 -1.19 -9.17
CA CYS A 188 -14.14 -0.03 -8.30
C CYS A 188 -13.13 -0.02 -7.15
N PHE A 189 -12.56 -1.17 -6.77
CA PHE A 189 -11.40 -1.20 -5.87
C PHE A 189 -10.14 -0.56 -6.46
N ILE A 190 -10.02 -0.43 -7.80
CA ILE A 190 -8.94 0.32 -8.46
C ILE A 190 -9.37 1.76 -8.73
N THR A 191 -10.57 1.98 -9.28
CA THR A 191 -11.03 3.35 -9.61
C THR A 191 -11.16 4.25 -8.37
N ARG A 192 -11.64 3.69 -7.26
CA ARG A 192 -11.80 4.38 -5.98
C ARG A 192 -10.81 3.82 -4.94
N GLN A 193 -9.57 3.58 -5.37
CA GLN A 193 -8.56 2.87 -4.58
C GLN A 193 -8.25 3.52 -3.23
N THR A 194 -8.19 4.85 -3.16
CA THR A 194 -7.88 5.56 -1.90
C THR A 194 -9.08 5.66 -0.96
N GLU A 195 -10.29 5.36 -1.44
CA GLU A 195 -11.55 5.49 -0.70
C GLU A 195 -12.04 4.13 -0.16
N ASN A 196 -11.44 3.02 -0.60
CA ASN A 196 -11.78 1.67 -0.14
C ASN A 196 -10.54 1.00 0.47
N ASN A 197 -10.68 0.55 1.71
CA ASN A 197 -9.58 0.01 2.53
C ASN A 197 -9.64 -1.53 2.61
N CYS A 198 -8.87 -2.11 3.53
CA CYS A 198 -8.88 -3.55 3.76
C CYS A 198 -10.25 -4.08 4.20
N TYR A 199 -11.05 -3.30 4.93
CA TYR A 199 -12.36 -3.76 5.41
C TYR A 199 -13.36 -3.85 4.27
N ALA A 200 -13.46 -2.79 3.44
CA ALA A 200 -14.25 -2.81 2.20
C ALA A 200 -13.94 -4.03 1.35
N TYR A 201 -12.65 -4.28 1.11
CA TYR A 201 -12.18 -5.41 0.32
C TYR A 201 -12.47 -6.76 1.00
N GLY A 202 -12.16 -6.90 2.28
CA GLY A 202 -12.39 -8.12 3.04
C GLY A 202 -13.88 -8.50 3.13
N THR A 203 -14.78 -7.51 3.12
CA THR A 203 -16.23 -7.72 3.11
C THR A 203 -16.84 -7.80 1.72
N ASP A 204 -16.07 -7.52 0.67
CA ASP A 204 -16.53 -7.47 -0.73
C ASP A 204 -17.64 -6.42 -0.94
N ILE A 205 -17.45 -5.23 -0.36
CA ILE A 205 -18.40 -4.12 -0.44
C ILE A 205 -17.64 -2.81 -0.66
N VAL A 206 -17.78 -2.25 -1.86
CA VAL A 206 -17.27 -0.92 -2.20
C VAL A 206 -18.23 0.14 -1.67
N THR A 207 -17.74 0.98 -0.76
CA THR A 207 -18.54 2.04 -0.12
C THR A 207 -18.06 3.43 -0.47
N ASN A 208 -16.80 3.58 -0.90
CA ASN A 208 -16.14 4.88 -1.12
C ASN A 208 -16.05 5.78 0.13
N THR A 209 -16.13 5.19 1.34
CA THR A 209 -16.15 5.94 2.62
C THR A 209 -15.01 5.56 3.57
N TYR A 210 -14.07 4.73 3.11
CA TYR A 210 -13.00 4.14 3.90
C TYR A 210 -13.55 3.44 5.16
N PRO A 211 -14.37 2.39 4.97
CA PRO A 211 -15.31 1.90 5.97
C PRO A 211 -14.60 1.34 7.20
N GLN A 212 -15.28 1.40 8.34
CA GLN A 212 -14.74 0.96 9.63
C GLN A 212 -15.64 -0.10 10.26
N PRO A 213 -15.09 -1.17 10.86
CA PRO A 213 -15.88 -2.12 11.62
C PRO A 213 -16.77 -1.43 12.67
N GLY A 214 -18.04 -1.78 12.64
CA GLY A 214 -19.10 -1.26 13.50
C GLY A 214 -19.74 0.05 13.01
N ARG A 215 -19.22 0.71 11.95
CA ARG A 215 -19.78 1.98 11.49
C ARG A 215 -21.18 1.81 10.90
N GLY A 216 -21.38 0.78 10.07
CA GLY A 216 -22.69 0.55 9.45
C GLY A 216 -23.78 0.12 10.44
N SER A 217 -23.38 -0.50 11.56
CA SER A 217 -24.25 -0.81 12.70
C SER A 217 -24.38 0.31 13.75
N GLY A 218 -23.71 1.45 13.56
CA GLY A 218 -23.83 2.65 14.39
C GLY A 218 -22.93 2.70 15.64
N LYS A 219 -22.04 1.72 15.83
CA LYS A 219 -21.06 1.73 16.93
C LYS A 219 -19.75 1.11 16.47
N ILE A 220 -18.76 1.95 16.19
CA ILE A 220 -17.38 1.51 15.91
C ILE A 220 -16.72 0.84 17.11
N TRP A 221 -15.59 0.18 16.89
CA TRP A 221 -14.73 -0.40 17.92
C TRP A 221 -14.20 0.66 18.90
N SER A 222 -13.97 0.28 20.16
CA SER A 222 -13.49 1.17 21.24
C SER A 222 -11.98 1.17 21.42
N SER A 223 -11.33 0.04 21.16
CA SER A 223 -9.88 -0.11 21.21
C SER A 223 -9.41 -1.05 20.10
N ASN A 224 -8.17 -0.90 19.66
CA ASN A 224 -7.63 -1.67 18.55
C ASN A 224 -7.14 -3.06 19.03
N THR A 225 -8.10 -3.88 19.47
CA THR A 225 -7.91 -5.24 19.99
C THR A 225 -8.73 -6.23 19.17
N CYS A 226 -8.36 -7.52 19.21
CA CYS A 226 -9.12 -8.57 18.54
C CYS A 226 -10.59 -8.62 18.99
N VAL A 227 -10.85 -8.42 20.29
CA VAL A 227 -12.19 -8.51 20.87
C VAL A 227 -13.06 -7.36 20.39
N ASP A 228 -12.57 -6.12 20.51
CA ASP A 228 -13.36 -4.94 20.16
C ASP A 228 -13.60 -4.84 18.65
N MET A 229 -12.57 -5.14 17.85
CA MET A 229 -12.66 -5.13 16.39
C MET A 229 -13.56 -6.27 15.89
N GLY A 230 -13.40 -7.48 16.43
CA GLY A 230 -14.26 -8.62 16.10
C GLY A 230 -15.72 -8.37 16.47
N ASN A 231 -15.99 -7.84 17.66
CA ASN A 231 -17.34 -7.48 18.09
C ASN A 231 -17.95 -6.39 17.20
N ALA A 232 -17.16 -5.43 16.74
CA ALA A 232 -17.62 -4.40 15.80
C ALA A 232 -18.00 -4.99 14.44
N SER A 233 -17.19 -5.90 13.91
CA SER A 233 -17.49 -6.61 12.66
C SER A 233 -18.70 -7.53 12.78
N VAL A 234 -18.89 -8.20 13.92
CA VAL A 234 -20.10 -9.00 14.17
C VAL A 234 -21.34 -8.12 14.22
N ARG A 235 -21.27 -6.92 14.80
CA ARG A 235 -22.38 -5.97 14.73
C ARG A 235 -22.69 -5.55 13.29
N ASP A 236 -21.69 -5.45 12.42
CA ASP A 236 -21.92 -5.19 11.00
C ASP A 236 -22.47 -6.42 10.23
N GLY A 237 -22.50 -7.61 10.85
CA GLY A 237 -23.14 -8.82 10.33
C GLY A 237 -22.18 -9.96 9.99
N LEU A 238 -20.86 -9.79 10.19
CA LEU A 238 -19.91 -10.88 9.98
C LEU A 238 -20.14 -11.99 11.01
N VAL A 239 -20.04 -13.25 10.58
CA VAL A 239 -20.22 -14.41 11.46
C VAL A 239 -18.86 -14.94 11.89
N TYR A 240 -18.62 -15.04 13.20
CA TYR A 240 -17.38 -15.60 13.74
C TYR A 240 -17.21 -17.07 13.35
N ASN A 241 -16.02 -17.45 12.85
CA ASN A 241 -15.71 -18.81 12.39
C ASN A 241 -14.48 -19.44 13.09
N GLY A 242 -14.04 -18.88 14.22
CA GLY A 242 -12.93 -19.44 14.99
C GLY A 242 -11.55 -19.05 14.48
N THR A 243 -10.52 -19.72 15.02
CA THR A 243 -9.11 -19.41 14.75
C THR A 243 -8.40 -20.44 13.88
N LYS A 244 -9.07 -21.55 13.55
CA LYS A 244 -8.53 -22.59 12.69
C LYS A 244 -8.75 -22.22 11.23
N LEU A 245 -7.73 -22.43 10.40
CA LEU A 245 -7.82 -22.23 8.95
C LEU A 245 -9.03 -23.00 8.40
N PRO A 246 -10.01 -22.33 7.77
CA PRO A 246 -11.14 -23.01 7.17
C PRO A 246 -10.70 -23.86 5.98
N LYS A 247 -11.30 -25.05 5.84
CA LYS A 247 -10.99 -26.00 4.77
C LYS A 247 -12.03 -26.02 3.66
N THR A 248 -13.27 -25.69 3.99
CA THR A 248 -14.42 -25.74 3.08
C THR A 248 -15.05 -24.36 3.08
N PRO A 249 -15.20 -23.70 1.91
CA PRO A 249 -15.92 -22.45 1.80
C PRO A 249 -17.33 -22.52 2.43
N PRO A 250 -17.85 -21.39 2.96
CA PRO A 250 -19.22 -21.36 3.43
C PRO A 250 -20.20 -21.56 2.26
N GLU A 251 -21.42 -21.99 2.55
CA GLU A 251 -22.48 -22.12 1.55
C GLU A 251 -22.81 -20.79 0.88
N ASN A 252 -22.83 -19.70 1.68
CA ASN A 252 -23.02 -18.34 1.22
C ASN A 252 -21.91 -17.44 1.76
N GLY A 253 -21.37 -16.59 0.90
CA GLY A 253 -20.30 -15.64 1.18
C GLY A 253 -18.90 -16.22 1.00
N HIS A 254 -17.95 -15.63 1.73
CA HIS A 254 -16.54 -16.01 1.74
C HIS A 254 -15.95 -15.87 3.14
N PHE A 255 -14.75 -16.41 3.33
CA PHE A 255 -14.02 -16.17 4.57
C PHE A 255 -13.23 -14.86 4.50
N ALA A 256 -13.21 -14.15 5.62
CA ALA A 256 -12.33 -13.02 5.87
C ALA A 256 -11.52 -13.27 7.15
N ALA A 257 -10.26 -12.84 7.18
CA ALA A 257 -9.37 -12.97 8.34
C ALA A 257 -9.06 -11.60 8.94
N LEU A 258 -9.12 -11.49 10.27
CA LEU A 258 -8.78 -10.28 11.02
C LEU A 258 -7.39 -10.41 11.65
N LEU A 259 -6.54 -9.42 11.39
CA LEU A 259 -5.28 -9.22 12.13
C LEU A 259 -5.23 -7.81 12.74
N ILE A 260 -4.47 -7.71 13.82
CA ILE A 260 -4.28 -6.49 14.59
C ILE A 260 -2.79 -6.15 14.65
N TRP A 261 -2.48 -4.89 14.38
CA TRP A 261 -1.28 -4.22 14.88
C TRP A 261 -1.65 -3.62 16.24
N PRO A 262 -1.22 -4.22 17.37
CA PRO A 262 -1.71 -3.85 18.69
C PRO A 262 -1.73 -2.34 18.95
N ASP A 263 -2.86 -1.86 19.47
CA ASP A 263 -3.12 -0.47 19.84
C ASP A 263 -2.93 0.57 18.72
N THR A 264 -2.84 0.11 17.46
CA THR A 264 -2.43 0.96 16.34
C THR A 264 -3.35 0.83 15.13
N ASN A 265 -3.53 -0.38 14.59
CA ASN A 265 -4.33 -0.57 13.38
C ASN A 265 -4.86 -1.99 13.21
N PHE A 266 -5.76 -2.20 12.27
CA PHE A 266 -6.33 -3.51 11.92
C PHE A 266 -6.17 -3.80 10.43
N HIS A 267 -6.26 -5.08 10.09
CA HIS A 267 -6.19 -5.53 8.71
C HIS A 267 -7.14 -6.69 8.46
N TRP A 268 -7.73 -6.69 7.26
CA TRP A 268 -8.65 -7.71 6.78
C TRP A 268 -8.11 -8.32 5.48
N ILE A 269 -8.20 -9.64 5.38
CA ILE A 269 -7.79 -10.43 4.22
C ILE A 269 -8.98 -11.29 3.79
N ARG A 270 -9.24 -11.38 2.48
CA ARG A 270 -10.32 -12.14 1.85
C ARG A 270 -9.80 -13.48 1.34
N MET A 271 -10.57 -14.55 1.49
CA MET A 271 -10.31 -15.82 0.80
C MET A 271 -10.87 -15.76 -0.62
N ASP A 272 -10.07 -16.19 -1.60
CA ASP A 272 -10.46 -16.26 -3.00
C ASP A 272 -10.85 -17.69 -3.41
N ALA A 273 -11.60 -17.82 -4.51
CA ALA A 273 -12.13 -19.08 -5.02
C ALA A 273 -11.06 -20.13 -5.40
N ASN A 274 -9.81 -19.71 -5.56
CA ASN A 274 -8.68 -20.61 -5.82
C ASN A 274 -8.06 -21.21 -4.54
N GLY A 275 -8.62 -20.91 -3.35
CA GLY A 275 -8.13 -21.39 -2.06
C GLY A 275 -6.97 -20.58 -1.46
N TYR A 276 -6.49 -19.56 -2.17
CA TYR A 276 -5.55 -18.58 -1.65
C TYR A 276 -6.31 -17.39 -1.05
N TRP A 277 -5.55 -16.43 -0.55
CA TRP A 277 -6.07 -15.23 0.06
C TRP A 277 -5.45 -13.98 -0.56
N SER A 278 -6.19 -12.89 -0.49
CA SER A 278 -5.82 -11.58 -1.00
C SER A 278 -6.27 -10.48 -0.07
N HIS A 279 -5.68 -9.30 -0.22
CA HIS A 279 -5.88 -8.19 0.69
C HIS A 279 -5.60 -6.86 0.02
N LYS A 280 -6.07 -5.78 0.66
CA LYS A 280 -5.87 -4.41 0.20
C LYS A 280 -5.17 -3.59 1.30
N PRO A 281 -3.86 -3.28 1.18
CA PRO A 281 -3.14 -2.49 2.16
C PRO A 281 -3.56 -1.01 2.12
N GLY A 282 -4.68 -0.68 2.78
CA GLY A 282 -5.20 0.68 2.85
C GLY A 282 -5.56 1.23 1.47
N GLY A 283 -5.03 2.41 1.15
CA GLY A 283 -5.28 3.09 -0.12
C GLY A 283 -4.46 2.57 -1.31
N THR A 284 -3.76 1.43 -1.16
CA THR A 284 -2.89 0.86 -2.22
C THR A 284 -3.60 -0.23 -3.04
N PRO A 285 -3.03 -0.70 -4.17
CA PRO A 285 -3.64 -1.75 -4.98
C PRO A 285 -3.83 -3.06 -4.19
N VAL A 286 -4.84 -3.84 -4.58
CA VAL A 286 -5.08 -5.20 -4.07
C VAL A 286 -3.89 -6.11 -4.39
N ARG A 287 -3.55 -7.02 -3.46
CA ARG A 287 -2.42 -7.96 -3.55
C ARG A 287 -2.85 -9.35 -3.07
N ASN A 288 -2.13 -10.39 -3.48
CA ASN A 288 -2.31 -11.78 -3.02
C ASN A 288 -1.02 -12.38 -2.43
N LYS A 289 -0.10 -11.52 -1.96
CA LYS A 289 1.19 -11.90 -1.39
C LYS A 289 1.33 -11.31 0.00
N ASP A 290 2.12 -11.93 0.87
CA ASP A 290 2.50 -11.37 2.16
C ASP A 290 3.74 -10.44 2.03
N ASN A 291 4.23 -9.87 3.14
CA ASN A 291 5.41 -9.00 3.15
C ASN A 291 6.73 -9.72 2.83
N ARG A 292 6.73 -11.05 2.69
CA ARG A 292 7.88 -11.81 2.17
C ARG A 292 7.76 -12.05 0.67
N GLY A 293 6.70 -11.57 0.04
CA GLY A 293 6.42 -11.78 -1.39
C GLY A 293 5.89 -13.18 -1.70
N LEU A 294 5.43 -13.93 -0.69
CA LEU A 294 4.89 -15.28 -0.85
C LEU A 294 3.37 -15.25 -0.99
N PRO A 295 2.76 -16.13 -1.79
CA PRO A 295 1.30 -16.28 -1.83
C PRO A 295 0.71 -16.54 -0.44
N ILE A 296 -0.44 -15.93 -0.16
CA ILE A 296 -1.10 -16.09 1.14
C ILE A 296 -1.96 -17.36 1.10
N VAL A 297 -1.51 -18.39 1.81
CA VAL A 297 -2.22 -19.69 1.95
C VAL A 297 -2.97 -19.81 3.29
N ASP A 298 -2.47 -19.13 4.31
CA ASP A 298 -3.01 -19.13 5.67
C ASP A 298 -2.69 -17.78 6.32
N PRO A 299 -3.66 -16.87 6.43
CA PRO A 299 -3.44 -15.55 7.01
C PRO A 299 -2.85 -15.59 8.43
N SER A 300 -3.10 -16.65 9.20
CA SER A 300 -2.56 -16.79 10.57
C SER A 300 -1.05 -17.09 10.62
N LYS A 301 -0.44 -17.45 9.47
CA LYS A 301 0.98 -17.82 9.35
C LYS A 301 1.75 -16.95 8.35
N SER A 302 1.07 -16.08 7.63
CA SER A 302 1.68 -15.16 6.66
C SER A 302 2.26 -13.91 7.34
N ASP A 303 3.27 -13.30 6.72
CA ASP A 303 3.89 -12.09 7.26
C ASP A 303 3.13 -10.84 6.84
N PHE A 304 2.35 -10.29 7.78
CA PHE A 304 1.70 -8.99 7.62
C PHE A 304 2.28 -7.93 8.56
N SER A 305 3.52 -8.09 9.04
CA SER A 305 4.15 -7.13 9.95
C SER A 305 3.96 -5.69 9.43
N PRO A 306 3.44 -4.76 10.25
CA PRO A 306 3.33 -4.83 11.71
C PRO A 306 2.00 -5.38 12.27
N TRP A 307 1.08 -5.90 11.45
CA TRP A 307 -0.13 -6.61 11.91
C TRP A 307 0.20 -8.03 12.33
N THR A 308 0.84 -8.17 13.49
CA THR A 308 1.40 -9.43 13.96
C THR A 308 0.42 -10.29 14.77
N GLN A 309 -0.70 -9.73 15.23
CA GLN A 309 -1.68 -10.46 16.03
C GLN A 309 -2.81 -10.98 15.16
N PHE A 310 -2.78 -12.27 14.83
CA PHE A 310 -3.92 -12.96 14.24
C PHE A 310 -5.06 -13.09 15.25
N CYS A 311 -6.27 -12.71 14.86
CA CYS A 311 -7.45 -12.76 15.71
C CYS A 311 -8.30 -13.98 15.41
N SER A 312 -8.99 -14.00 14.27
CA SER A 312 -9.96 -15.03 13.89
C SER A 312 -10.34 -14.93 12.41
N TYR A 313 -10.94 -16.00 11.92
CA TYR A 313 -11.67 -16.06 10.68
C TYR A 313 -13.15 -15.71 10.91
N PHE A 314 -13.74 -15.09 9.90
CA PHE A 314 -15.15 -14.71 9.85
C PHE A 314 -15.74 -15.13 8.50
N ILE A 315 -17.04 -15.36 8.45
CA ILE A 315 -17.81 -15.46 7.22
C ILE A 315 -18.40 -14.08 6.93
N ALA A 316 -18.14 -13.58 5.73
CA ALA A 316 -18.74 -12.38 5.17
C ALA A 316 -19.70 -12.82 4.07
N GLN A 317 -21.00 -12.59 4.27
CA GLN A 317 -22.02 -12.73 3.22
C GLN A 317 -22.44 -11.33 2.79
N PRO A 318 -21.86 -10.76 1.71
CA PRO A 318 -21.99 -9.34 1.38
C PRO A 318 -23.43 -8.82 1.42
N SER A 319 -24.40 -9.58 0.91
CA SER A 319 -25.83 -9.17 0.89
C SER A 319 -26.48 -8.99 2.27
N LYS A 320 -25.84 -9.50 3.34
CA LYS A 320 -26.32 -9.43 4.72
C LYS A 320 -25.56 -8.44 5.58
N LEU A 321 -24.46 -7.87 5.07
CA LEU A 321 -23.61 -6.98 5.83
C LEU A 321 -24.14 -5.53 5.81
N ARG A 322 -23.80 -4.80 6.87
CA ARG A 322 -24.06 -3.37 7.04
C ARG A 322 -22.73 -2.63 7.05
N ILE A 323 -22.22 -2.26 5.89
CA ILE A 323 -20.93 -1.57 5.74
C ILE A 323 -21.17 -0.13 5.26
N LYS A 324 -20.50 0.83 5.92
CA LYS A 324 -20.53 2.27 5.65
C LYS A 324 -19.19 2.89 6.03
#